data_AF-A0A1D1YI74-F1
#
_entry.id   AF-A0A1D1YI74-F1
#
_cell.length_a   1.000
_cell.length_b   1.000
_cell.length_c   1.000
_cell.angle_alpha   90.00
_cell.angle_beta   90.00
_cell.angle_gamma   90.00
#
_symmetry.space_group_name_H-M   'P 1'
#
loop_
_entity.id
_entity.type
_entity.pdbx_description
1 polymer ?
#
loop_
_entity_poly.entity_id
_entity_poly.type
_entity_poly.pdbx_seq_one_letter_code
_entity_poly.pdbx_strand_id
1 'polypeptide(L)'
;MGEHKRQQQWRRHHPALDEVVSLLSKANRDLYAVQHHLDKEFQRTYPDHANPYKIVCRIKKIQEDLEALKEMCRELLAEKQDLIDKARVTLVGQRSSLQRLLASSNLPLISDDDGLAYANLNQIIDEWSAQVKAKTGEIHDRHSEDINQMLFSSIVQDG
;
A
#
# COMPACT_ATOMS: atom_id res chain seq x y z
N MET A 1 19.01 -62.97 -49.10
CA MET A 1 19.19 -61.77 -48.24
C MET A 1 17.94 -60.86 -48.22
N GLY A 2 16.72 -61.41 -48.35
CA GLY A 2 15.46 -60.63 -48.44
C GLY A 2 14.46 -60.85 -47.30
N GLU A 3 14.66 -61.88 -46.47
CA GLU A 3 13.70 -62.23 -45.41
C GLU A 3 13.99 -61.52 -44.09
N HIS A 4 15.27 -61.26 -43.79
CA HIS A 4 15.69 -60.41 -42.67
C HIS A 4 15.23 -58.95 -42.81
N LYS A 5 15.13 -58.41 -44.04
CA LYS A 5 14.60 -57.06 -44.26
C LYS A 5 13.09 -56.99 -44.01
N ARG A 6 12.33 -58.04 -44.36
CA ARG A 6 10.88 -58.12 -44.10
C ARG A 6 10.58 -58.25 -42.60
N GLN A 7 11.27 -59.12 -41.87
CA GLN A 7 11.07 -59.27 -40.42
C GLN A 7 11.46 -58.01 -39.62
N GLN A 8 12.45 -57.22 -40.07
CA GLN A 8 12.77 -55.94 -39.45
C GLN A 8 11.75 -54.84 -39.75
N GLN A 9 11.06 -54.87 -40.89
CA GLN A 9 9.93 -53.98 -41.17
C GLN A 9 8.70 -54.32 -40.30
N TRP A 10 8.40 -55.61 -40.09
CA TRP A 10 7.28 -56.03 -39.23
C TRP A 10 7.48 -55.66 -37.75
N ARG A 11 8.72 -55.63 -37.24
CA ARG A 11 9.00 -55.10 -35.89
C ARG A 11 8.87 -53.58 -35.78
N ARG A 12 8.89 -52.85 -36.91
CA ARG A 12 8.74 -51.38 -36.94
C ARG A 12 7.28 -50.92 -37.07
N HIS A 13 6.40 -51.81 -37.51
CA HIS A 13 4.96 -51.55 -37.68
C HIS A 13 4.18 -52.70 -37.04
N HIS A 14 4.07 -52.67 -35.71
CA HIS A 14 3.17 -53.57 -35.00
C HIS A 14 1.82 -52.86 -34.85
N PRO A 15 0.69 -53.40 -35.34
CA PRO A 15 -0.60 -52.72 -35.34
C PRO A 15 -1.05 -52.19 -33.97
N ALA A 16 -0.79 -52.95 -32.89
CA ALA A 16 -1.07 -52.48 -31.54
C ALA A 16 -0.20 -51.29 -31.10
N LEU A 17 1.05 -51.18 -31.59
CA LEU A 17 1.90 -50.01 -31.33
C LEU A 17 1.39 -48.79 -32.12
N ASP A 18 0.97 -48.99 -33.38
CA ASP A 18 0.38 -47.92 -34.19
C ASP A 18 -0.94 -47.43 -33.58
N GLU A 19 -1.77 -48.33 -33.03
CA GLU A 19 -3.00 -48.00 -32.32
C GLU A 19 -2.71 -47.19 -31.04
N VAL A 20 -1.73 -47.59 -30.23
CA VAL A 20 -1.30 -46.85 -29.03
C VAL A 20 -0.76 -45.46 -29.40
N VAL A 21 0.07 -45.35 -30.44
CA VAL A 21 0.59 -44.06 -30.92
C VAL A 21 -0.55 -43.18 -31.40
N SER A 22 -1.54 -43.75 -32.10
CA SER A 22 -2.72 -43.00 -32.56
C SER A 22 -3.58 -42.51 -31.39
N LEU A 23 -3.75 -43.34 -30.36
CA LEU A 23 -4.53 -43.02 -29.17
C LEU A 23 -3.86 -41.92 -28.36
N LEU A 24 -2.54 -42.01 -28.13
CA LEU A 24 -1.76 -40.98 -27.47
C LEU A 24 -1.76 -39.68 -28.27
N SER A 25 -1.66 -39.75 -29.60
CA SER A 25 -1.74 -38.57 -30.48
C SER A 25 -3.12 -37.93 -30.45
N LYS A 26 -4.19 -38.73 -30.31
CA LYS A 26 -5.56 -38.23 -30.11
C LYS A 26 -5.70 -37.59 -28.75
N ALA A 27 -5.32 -38.27 -27.67
CA ALA A 27 -5.37 -37.75 -26.31
C ALA A 27 -4.58 -36.43 -26.18
N ASN A 28 -3.42 -36.33 -26.82
CA ASN A 28 -2.63 -35.10 -26.85
C ASN A 28 -3.37 -33.95 -27.54
N ARG A 29 -4.01 -34.21 -28.68
CA ARG A 29 -4.84 -33.21 -29.38
C ARG A 29 -6.05 -32.78 -28.54
N ASP A 30 -6.71 -33.74 -27.88
CA ASP A 30 -7.84 -33.47 -27.01
C ASP A 30 -7.41 -32.62 -25.79
N LEU A 31 -6.25 -32.92 -25.18
CA LEU A 31 -5.68 -32.12 -24.10
C LEU A 31 -5.34 -30.69 -24.55
N TYR A 32 -4.76 -30.51 -25.73
CA TYR A 32 -4.52 -29.18 -26.28
C TYR A 32 -5.81 -28.40 -26.52
N ALA A 33 -6.87 -29.07 -27.00
CA ALA A 33 -8.17 -28.45 -27.20
C ALA A 33 -8.79 -28.00 -25.86
N VAL A 34 -8.69 -28.84 -24.82
CA VAL A 34 -9.13 -28.50 -23.46
C VAL A 34 -8.33 -27.33 -22.90
N GLN A 35 -7.00 -27.35 -23.01
CA GLN A 35 -6.14 -26.26 -22.55
C GLN A 35 -6.55 -24.93 -23.18
N HIS A 36 -6.68 -24.90 -24.51
CA HIS A 36 -7.03 -23.69 -25.23
C HIS A 36 -8.44 -23.19 -24.89
N HIS A 37 -9.39 -24.09 -24.62
CA HIS A 37 -10.73 -23.70 -24.17
C HIS A 37 -10.69 -23.08 -22.77
N LEU A 38 -9.94 -23.68 -21.84
CA LEU A 38 -9.75 -23.13 -20.50
C LEU A 38 -9.06 -21.77 -20.53
N ASP A 39 -8.04 -21.58 -21.37
CA ASP A 39 -7.36 -20.28 -21.52
C ASP A 39 -8.32 -19.19 -22.03
N LYS A 40 -9.19 -19.53 -22.98
CA LYS A 40 -10.22 -18.60 -23.48
C LYS A 40 -11.27 -18.26 -22.42
N GLU A 41 -11.78 -19.27 -21.71
CA GLU A 41 -12.74 -19.06 -20.62
C GLU A 41 -12.10 -18.23 -19.50
N PHE A 42 -10.83 -18.46 -19.18
CA PHE A 42 -10.09 -17.67 -18.20
C PHE A 42 -9.97 -16.19 -18.62
N GLN A 43 -9.56 -15.93 -19.87
CA GLN A 43 -9.48 -14.56 -20.39
C GLN A 43 -10.83 -13.86 -20.46
N ARG A 44 -11.91 -14.60 -20.79
CA ARG A 44 -13.27 -14.07 -20.82
C ARG A 44 -13.82 -13.76 -19.44
N THR A 45 -13.54 -14.62 -18.46
CA THR A 45 -14.01 -14.45 -17.08
C THR A 45 -13.25 -13.34 -16.37
N TYR A 46 -11.97 -13.18 -16.68
CA TYR A 46 -11.08 -12.19 -16.07
C TYR A 46 -10.46 -11.28 -17.15
N PRO A 47 -11.25 -10.36 -17.75
CA PRO A 47 -10.71 -9.34 -18.64
C PRO A 47 -9.70 -8.44 -17.91
N ASP A 48 -8.83 -7.77 -18.67
CA ASP A 48 -7.85 -6.79 -18.16
C ASP A 48 -6.78 -7.34 -17.19
N HIS A 49 -6.31 -8.57 -17.43
CA HIS A 49 -5.26 -9.22 -16.64
C HIS A 49 -5.58 -9.41 -15.15
N ALA A 50 -6.87 -9.43 -14.79
CA ALA A 50 -7.37 -9.65 -13.43
C ALA A 50 -7.21 -11.11 -12.97
N ASN A 51 -5.99 -11.62 -12.98
CA ASN A 51 -5.70 -12.98 -12.54
C ASN A 51 -5.91 -13.10 -11.02
N PRO A 52 -6.86 -13.95 -10.55
CA PRO A 52 -7.16 -14.10 -9.12
C PRO A 52 -5.93 -14.47 -8.29
N TYR A 53 -5.03 -15.30 -8.82
CA TYR A 53 -3.80 -15.68 -8.15
C TYR A 53 -2.89 -14.46 -7.92
N LYS A 54 -2.69 -13.62 -8.94
CA LYS A 54 -1.88 -12.40 -8.81
C LYS A 54 -2.48 -11.42 -7.81
N ILE A 55 -3.81 -11.30 -7.79
CA ILE A 55 -4.53 -10.44 -6.83
C ILE A 55 -4.29 -10.94 -5.41
N VAL A 56 -4.45 -12.24 -5.16
CA VAL A 56 -4.20 -12.84 -3.84
C VAL A 56 -2.74 -12.63 -3.41
N CYS A 57 -1.77 -12.82 -4.31
CA CYS A 57 -0.36 -12.54 -4.02
C CYS A 57 -0.13 -11.08 -3.62
N ARG A 58 -0.73 -10.12 -4.35
CA ARG A 58 -0.64 -8.69 -4.03
C ARG A 58 -1.29 -8.36 -2.68
N ILE A 59 -2.46 -8.94 -2.39
CA ILE A 59 -3.14 -8.75 -1.10
C ILE A 59 -2.27 -9.26 0.05
N LYS A 60 -1.68 -10.45 -0.07
CA LYS A 60 -0.76 -10.99 0.95
C LYS A 60 0.42 -10.06 1.18
N LYS A 61 1.02 -9.55 0.11
CA LYS A 61 2.14 -8.62 0.21
C LYS A 61 1.75 -7.33 0.92
N ILE A 62 0.58 -6.75 0.58
CA ILE A 62 0.05 -5.56 1.25
C ILE A 62 -0.21 -5.82 2.73
N GLN A 63 -0.73 -7.01 3.10
CA GLN A 63 -0.96 -7.37 4.50
C GLN A 63 0.34 -7.45 5.29
N GLU A 64 1.38 -8.07 4.72
CA GLU A 64 2.72 -8.12 5.34
C GLU A 64 3.30 -6.72 5.51
N ASP A 65 3.27 -5.90 4.46
CA ASP A 65 3.81 -4.54 4.49
C ASP A 65 3.04 -3.64 5.47
N LEU A 66 1.73 -3.85 5.61
CA LEU A 66 0.89 -3.12 6.56
C LEU A 66 1.26 -3.43 8.02
N GLU A 67 1.49 -4.70 8.36
CA GLU A 67 1.91 -5.07 9.71
C GLU A 67 3.31 -4.54 10.02
N ALA A 68 4.25 -4.60 9.07
CA ALA A 68 5.56 -3.97 9.23
C ALA A 68 5.45 -2.45 9.43
N LEU A 69 4.58 -1.77 8.67
CA LEU A 69 4.35 -0.33 8.81
C LEU A 69 3.75 0.04 10.17
N LYS A 70 2.79 -0.73 10.66
CA LYS A 70 2.21 -0.52 12.01
C LYS A 70 3.29 -0.59 13.09
N GLU A 71 4.20 -1.55 12.99
CA GLU A 71 5.27 -1.70 13.98
C GLU A 71 6.24 -0.52 13.93
N MET A 72 6.68 -0.11 12.73
CA MET A 72 7.50 1.10 12.56
C MET A 72 6.82 2.36 13.13
N CYS A 73 5.50 2.51 12.96
CA CYS A 73 4.76 3.62 13.56
C CYS A 73 4.74 3.56 15.08
N ARG A 74 4.62 2.37 15.69
CA ARG A 74 4.67 2.19 17.15
C ARG A 74 6.03 2.55 17.70
N GLU A 75 7.10 2.06 17.07
CA GLU A 75 8.49 2.39 17.44
C GLU A 75 8.72 3.89 17.36
N LEU A 76 8.32 4.54 16.26
CA LEU A 76 8.45 5.98 16.10
C LEU A 76 7.70 6.77 17.18
N LEU A 77 6.49 6.33 17.55
CA LEU A 77 5.72 6.95 18.62
C LEU A 77 6.40 6.78 19.98
N ALA A 78 7.00 5.62 20.24
CA ALA A 78 7.75 5.36 21.46
C ALA A 78 9.00 6.26 21.55
N GLU A 79 9.78 6.37 20.47
CA GLU A 79 10.95 7.25 20.39
C GLU A 79 10.58 8.73 20.54
N LYS A 80 9.46 9.16 19.94
CA LYS A 80 8.94 10.52 20.13
C LYS A 80 8.57 10.77 21.59
N GLN A 81 7.91 9.81 22.25
CA GLN A 81 7.52 9.96 23.65
C GLN A 81 8.75 10.03 24.57
N ASP A 82 9.75 9.18 24.35
CA ASP A 82 11.01 9.22 25.10
C ASP A 82 11.75 10.55 24.92
N LEU A 83 11.78 11.11 23.70
CA LEU A 83 12.36 12.44 23.46
C LEU A 83 11.62 13.54 24.23
N ILE A 84 10.28 13.51 24.25
CA ILE A 84 9.45 14.45 25.01
C ILE A 84 9.77 14.34 26.51
N ASP A 85 9.85 13.12 27.03
CA ASP A 85 10.12 12.88 28.45
C ASP A 85 11.53 13.35 28.83
N LYS A 86 12.54 13.07 27.99
CA LYS A 86 13.90 13.59 28.16
C LYS A 86 13.93 15.11 28.16
N ALA A 87 13.31 15.75 27.18
CA ALA A 87 13.25 17.21 27.10
C ALA A 87 12.57 17.81 28.33
N ARG A 88 11.46 17.20 28.79
CA ARG A 88 10.75 17.64 29.99
C ARG A 88 11.61 17.54 31.24
N VAL A 89 12.28 16.41 31.45
CA VAL A 89 13.19 16.20 32.59
C VAL A 89 14.33 17.22 32.56
N THR A 90 14.94 17.44 31.40
CA THR A 90 16.02 18.44 31.24
C THR A 90 15.53 19.85 31.53
N LEU A 91 14.41 20.28 30.97
CA LEU A 91 13.86 21.63 31.18
C LEU A 91 13.49 21.87 32.64
N VAL A 92 12.83 20.92 33.30
CA VAL A 92 12.49 21.01 34.72
C VAL A 92 13.75 21.08 35.58
N GLY A 93 14.77 20.25 35.27
CA GLY A 93 16.06 20.28 35.96
C GLY A 93 16.82 21.60 35.78
N GLN A 94 16.81 22.15 34.56
CA GLN A 94 17.41 23.46 34.25
C GLN A 94 16.69 24.59 34.99
N ARG A 95 15.36 24.62 34.92
CA ARG A 95 14.53 25.59 35.66
C ARG A 95 14.83 25.55 37.16
N SER A 96 14.88 24.35 37.74
CA SER A 96 15.15 24.17 39.18
C SER A 96 16.55 24.67 39.57
N SER A 97 17.53 24.50 38.68
CA SER A 97 18.89 25.00 38.90
C SER A 97 18.97 26.52 38.80
N LEU A 98 18.27 27.12 37.83
CA LEU A 98 18.16 28.58 37.70
C LEU A 98 17.44 29.20 38.90
N GLN A 99 16.34 28.61 39.36
CA GLN A 99 15.62 29.07 40.56
C GLN A 99 16.51 29.07 41.80
N ARG A 100 17.32 28.01 42.01
CA ARG A 100 18.29 27.96 43.12
C ARG A 100 19.35 29.06 43.00
N LEU A 101 19.86 29.32 41.80
CA LEU A 101 20.88 30.35 41.55
C LEU A 101 20.33 31.77 41.76
N LEU A 102 19.09 32.03 41.35
CA LEU A 102 18.41 33.30 41.59
C LEU A 102 18.18 33.53 43.08
N ALA A 103 17.69 32.52 43.79
CA ALA A 103 17.49 32.56 45.24
C ALA A 103 18.81 32.83 45.98
N SER A 104 19.93 32.20 45.57
CA SER A 104 21.24 32.47 46.19
C SER A 104 21.80 33.85 45.87
N SER A 105 21.32 34.51 44.82
CA SER A 105 21.78 35.83 44.38
C SER A 105 20.88 36.98 44.84
N ASN A 106 19.87 36.70 45.68
CA ASN A 106 18.82 37.64 46.09
C ASN A 106 18.09 38.34 44.93
N LEU A 107 18.08 37.71 43.74
CA LEU A 107 17.34 38.19 42.58
C LEU A 107 15.90 37.68 42.62
N PRO A 108 14.92 38.41 42.05
CA PRO A 108 13.53 37.97 42.03
C PRO A 108 13.41 36.58 41.41
N LEU A 109 12.66 35.69 42.05
CA LEU A 109 12.37 34.37 41.51
C LEU A 109 11.55 34.55 40.23
N ILE A 110 11.90 33.82 39.16
CA ILE A 110 11.08 33.79 37.94
C ILE A 110 9.69 33.30 38.36
N SER A 111 8.69 34.17 38.24
CA SER A 111 7.31 33.88 38.60
C SER A 111 6.76 32.82 37.63
N ASP A 112 6.10 31.79 38.18
CA ASP A 112 5.38 30.74 37.43
C ASP A 112 4.14 31.28 36.69
N ASP A 113 4.09 32.56 36.28
CA ASP A 113 3.07 33.05 35.35
C ASP A 113 3.35 32.53 33.92
N ASP A 114 3.53 31.22 33.82
CA ASP A 114 3.40 30.43 32.60
C ASP A 114 1.98 30.58 32.03
N GLY A 115 1.02 31.12 32.79
CA GLY A 115 -0.35 31.41 32.35
C GLY A 115 -0.38 32.38 31.17
N LEU A 116 0.42 33.43 31.20
CA LEU A 116 0.47 34.42 30.11
C LEU A 116 1.18 33.86 28.86
N ALA A 117 2.25 33.08 29.05
CA ALA A 117 2.96 32.41 27.96
C ALA A 117 2.12 31.29 27.32
N TYR A 118 1.41 30.51 28.12
CA TYR A 118 0.50 29.45 27.69
C TYR A 118 -0.76 30.01 27.01
N ALA A 119 -1.32 31.10 27.53
CA ALA A 119 -2.41 31.83 26.89
C ALA A 119 -2.01 32.37 25.52
N ASN A 120 -0.81 32.95 25.40
CA ASN A 120 -0.27 33.42 24.12
C ASN A 120 -0.07 32.26 23.13
N LEU A 121 0.45 31.12 23.59
CA LEU A 121 0.65 29.95 22.73
C LEU A 121 -0.67 29.35 22.23
N ASN A 122 -1.70 29.28 23.08
CA ASN A 122 -3.04 28.86 22.66
C ASN A 122 -3.67 29.84 21.68
N GLN A 123 -3.49 31.15 21.90
CA GLN A 123 -3.95 32.18 20.96
C GLN A 123 -3.32 32.01 19.57
N ILE A 124 -2.01 31.72 19.51
CA ILE A 124 -1.31 31.44 18.25
C ILE A 124 -1.86 30.16 17.60
N ILE A 125 -2.08 29.09 18.36
CA ILE A 125 -2.65 27.84 17.83
C ILE A 125 -4.06 28.06 17.26
N ASP A 126 -4.89 28.85 17.95
CA ASP A 126 -6.24 29.18 17.52
C ASP A 126 -6.22 30.05 16.26
N GLU A 127 -5.32 31.02 16.18
CA GLU A 127 -5.12 31.87 15.00
C GLU A 127 -4.70 31.02 13.78
N TRP A 128 -3.70 30.15 13.93
CA TRP A 128 -3.27 29.25 12.86
C TRP A 128 -4.37 28.28 12.45
N SER A 129 -5.14 27.75 13.41
CA SER A 129 -6.28 26.87 13.13
C SER A 129 -7.39 27.60 12.35
N ALA A 130 -7.64 28.87 12.68
CA ALA A 130 -8.57 29.73 11.96
C ALA A 130 -8.07 30.04 10.55
N GLN A 131 -6.78 30.34 10.37
CA GLN A 131 -6.19 30.57 9.04
C GLN A 131 -6.22 29.32 8.15
N VAL A 132 -5.98 28.12 8.72
CA VAL A 132 -6.08 26.84 8.00
C VAL A 132 -7.54 26.56 7.62
N LYS A 133 -8.50 26.81 8.51
CA LYS A 133 -9.93 26.66 8.21
C LYS A 133 -10.40 27.68 7.17
N ALA A 134 -9.95 28.93 7.23
CA ALA A 134 -10.27 29.96 6.26
C ALA A 134 -9.70 29.64 4.88
N LYS A 135 -8.44 29.19 4.80
CA LYS A 135 -7.84 28.70 3.54
C LYS A 135 -8.55 27.45 3.01
N THR A 136 -8.96 26.53 3.88
CA THR A 136 -9.77 25.37 3.50
C THR A 136 -11.17 25.78 2.99
N GLY A 137 -11.77 26.83 3.58
CA GLY A 137 -13.04 27.41 3.13
C GLY A 137 -12.93 28.12 1.77
N GLU A 138 -11.85 28.88 1.53
CA GLU A 138 -11.60 29.51 0.23
C GLU A 138 -11.28 28.50 -0.88
N ILE A 139 -10.62 27.38 -0.54
CA ILE A 139 -10.41 26.27 -1.47
C ILE A 139 -11.74 25.59 -1.80
N HIS A 140 -12.65 25.44 -0.83
CA HIS A 140 -13.97 24.84 -1.06
C HIS A 140 -14.87 25.74 -1.92
N ASP A 141 -14.81 27.06 -1.76
CA ASP A 141 -15.62 28.02 -2.54
C ASP A 141 -15.07 28.23 -3.97
N ARG A 142 -13.74 28.12 -4.18
CA ARG A 142 -13.14 28.10 -5.53
C ARG A 142 -13.23 26.76 -6.26
N HIS A 143 -13.38 25.64 -5.54
CA HIS A 143 -13.59 24.31 -6.12
C HIS A 143 -15.05 23.83 -6.10
N SER A 144 -16.01 24.72 -5.78
CA SER A 144 -17.43 24.41 -5.91
C SER A 144 -17.89 24.21 -7.36
N GLU A 145 -17.07 24.55 -8.36
CA GLU A 145 -17.19 23.94 -9.69
C GLU A 145 -16.58 22.54 -9.60
N ASP A 146 -17.45 21.60 -9.20
CA ASP A 146 -17.21 20.17 -9.10
C ASP A 146 -16.45 19.68 -10.34
N ILE A 147 -15.15 19.42 -10.18
CA ILE A 147 -14.25 18.94 -11.23
C ILE A 147 -14.84 17.68 -11.89
N ASN A 148 -15.61 16.88 -11.14
CA ASN A 148 -16.33 15.74 -11.69
C ASN A 148 -17.44 16.19 -12.65
N GLN A 149 -18.23 17.23 -12.35
CA GLN A 149 -19.22 17.76 -13.31
C GLN A 149 -18.59 18.30 -14.59
N MET A 150 -17.43 18.96 -14.52
CA MET A 150 -16.70 19.41 -15.71
C MET A 150 -16.23 18.23 -16.58
N LEU A 151 -15.68 17.18 -15.95
CA LEU A 151 -15.24 15.97 -16.65
C LEU A 151 -16.41 15.22 -17.27
N PHE A 152 -17.54 15.11 -16.57
CA PHE A 152 -18.74 14.44 -17.07
C PHE A 152 -19.45 15.25 -18.17
N SER A 153 -19.42 16.58 -18.12
CA SER A 153 -20.02 17.43 -19.17
C SER A 153 -19.20 17.42 -20.47
N SER A 154 -17.87 17.29 -20.38
CA SER A 154 -16.98 17.26 -21.55
C SER A 154 -17.06 15.93 -22.31
N ILE A 155 -17.35 14.82 -21.63
CA ILE A 155 -17.48 13.49 -22.25
C ILE A 155 -18.80 13.34 -23.03
N VAL A 156 -19.83 14.12 -22.72
CA VAL A 156 -21.17 14.00 -23.33
C VAL A 156 -21.31 14.86 -24.60
N GLN A 157 -20.36 15.76 -24.90
CA GLN A 157 -20.43 16.64 -26.09
C GLN A 157 -19.77 16.05 -27.35
N ASP A 158 -19.04 14.93 -27.26
CA ASP A 158 -18.48 14.22 -28.43
C ASP A 158 -19.40 13.08 -28.93
N GLY A 159 -20.71 13.35 -29.01
CA GLY A 159 -21.74 12.49 -29.59
C GLY A 159 -22.49 13.15 -30.73
#